data_AF-A0AAD9X5R0-F1
#
_entry.id   AF-A0AAD9X5R0-F1
#
_cell.length_a   1.000
_cell.length_b   1.000
_cell.length_c   1.000
_cell.angle_alpha   90.00
_cell.angle_beta   90.00
_cell.angle_gamma   90.00
#
_symmetry.space_group_name_H-M   'P 1'
#
loop_
_entity.id
_entity.type
_entity.pdbx_description
1 polymer ?
#
loop_
_entity_poly.entity_id
_entity_poly.type
_entity_poly.pdbx_seq_one_letter_code
_entity_poly.pdbx_strand_id
1 'polypeptide(L)'
;MLPDRVYLLRGNHESKDWTLKYGFLAEVCTKFGKKDCKIVYEEFLDCFKALPLASIIASSVYTTHGGLFRSACSFNAQPSKGVKKRKLNTLPLGSLGTLEELAFVNRFLENVPEYGILTDVLWSNPTSVSRIKENTDGVCGGIFWGPDYTETFLRENHLKLIIRSHEGPDARADQDDSRNMLNGYSKDHDVVSGKLFTLFSTPSYPQFARYDNVGAYAVLKPPKFDSPLFLPLKASKRPEVSPYDGFLYNDMDLDEGEDSTSVDSDEDHDLISRDADIYPRTFYSELKMLSPVQLKIWEGVAVARAGSRCIYLPEKHGDLATPGLASVVVGCFRVF
;
A
#
# COMPACT_ATOMS: atom_id res chain seq x y z
N MET A 1 5.31 14.36 14.14
CA MET A 1 5.51 12.92 13.83
C MET A 1 6.57 12.36 14.75
N LEU A 2 6.58 11.04 15.02
CA LEU A 2 7.62 10.36 15.78
C LEU A 2 8.57 9.63 14.79
N PRO A 3 9.52 10.34 14.14
CA PRO A 3 10.27 9.81 13.00
C PRO A 3 11.09 8.57 13.33
N ASP A 4 11.55 8.44 14.57
CA ASP A 4 12.35 7.30 15.03
C ASP A 4 11.51 6.19 15.69
N ARG A 5 10.17 6.26 15.57
CA ARG A 5 9.25 5.31 16.24
C ARG A 5 8.10 4.84 15.36
N VAL A 6 7.73 5.62 14.34
CA VAL A 6 6.64 5.29 13.42
C VAL A 6 7.21 5.26 12.01
N TYR A 7 7.13 4.09 11.39
CA TYR A 7 7.59 3.83 10.04
C TYR A 7 6.39 3.44 9.19
N LEU A 8 6.29 4.04 8.01
CA LEU A 8 5.24 3.76 7.03
C LEU A 8 5.88 3.10 5.82
N LEU A 9 5.25 2.03 5.32
CA LEU A 9 5.64 1.37 4.08
C LEU A 9 4.61 1.70 3.00
N ARG A 10 5.06 1.71 1.74
CA ARG A 10 4.18 1.90 0.58
C ARG A 10 3.33 0.64 0.38
N GLY A 11 2.03 0.82 0.24
CA GLY A 11 1.12 -0.20 -0.25
C GLY A 11 0.76 0.03 -1.72
N ASN A 12 -0.04 -0.88 -2.26
CA ASN A 12 -0.48 -0.79 -3.65
C ASN A 12 -1.49 0.35 -3.89
N HIS A 13 -2.22 0.78 -2.85
CA HIS A 13 -3.17 1.89 -2.92
C HIS A 13 -2.51 3.27 -2.84
N GLU A 14 -1.25 3.36 -2.42
CA GLU A 14 -0.45 4.59 -2.42
C GLU A 14 0.17 4.83 -3.81
N SER A 15 -0.70 4.93 -4.83
CA SER A 15 -0.34 5.16 -6.23
C SER A 15 -1.50 5.83 -6.98
N LYS A 16 -1.16 6.68 -7.95
CA LYS A 16 -2.13 7.58 -8.59
C LYS A 16 -3.29 6.83 -9.25
N ASP A 17 -3.02 5.76 -10.01
CA ASP A 17 -4.09 4.97 -10.65
C ASP A 17 -5.12 4.41 -9.63
N TRP A 18 -4.66 4.00 -8.44
CA TRP A 18 -5.53 3.41 -7.42
C TRP A 18 -6.23 4.46 -6.57
N THR A 19 -5.58 5.58 -6.27
CA THR A 19 -6.20 6.69 -5.54
C THR A 19 -7.26 7.42 -6.35
N LEU A 20 -7.09 7.46 -7.69
CA LEU A 20 -8.12 7.94 -8.61
C LEU A 20 -9.34 7.01 -8.61
N LYS A 21 -9.11 5.71 -8.77
CA LYS A 21 -10.18 4.71 -8.93
C LYS A 21 -10.96 4.43 -7.65
N TYR A 22 -10.31 4.46 -6.49
CA TYR A 22 -10.90 4.04 -5.20
C TYR A 22 -11.18 5.20 -4.25
N GLY A 23 -11.42 6.40 -4.80
CA GLY A 23 -12.09 7.47 -4.07
C GLY A 23 -11.22 8.41 -3.25
N PHE A 24 -9.89 8.19 -3.16
CA PHE A 24 -9.04 9.10 -2.40
C PHE A 24 -9.02 10.52 -2.99
N LEU A 25 -8.90 10.64 -4.31
CA LEU A 25 -8.98 11.97 -4.95
C LEU A 25 -10.32 12.66 -4.62
N ALA A 26 -11.43 11.92 -4.70
CA ALA A 26 -12.75 12.43 -4.38
C ALA A 26 -12.83 12.90 -2.92
N GLU A 27 -12.22 12.15 -1.99
CA GLU A 27 -12.11 12.53 -0.59
C GLU A 27 -11.32 13.82 -0.40
N VAL A 28 -10.14 13.92 -1.02
CA VAL A 28 -9.30 15.13 -0.97
C VAL A 28 -10.07 16.34 -1.51
N CYS A 29 -10.71 16.20 -2.66
CA CYS A 29 -11.49 17.28 -3.26
C CYS A 29 -12.70 17.69 -2.42
N THR A 30 -13.37 16.73 -1.79
CA THR A 30 -14.50 17.01 -0.89
C THR A 30 -14.03 17.78 0.34
N LYS A 31 -12.88 17.42 0.92
CA LYS A 31 -12.40 17.99 2.19
C LYS A 31 -11.66 19.32 2.04
N PHE A 32 -10.88 19.49 0.98
CA PHE A 32 -10.05 20.68 0.74
C PHE A 32 -10.67 21.64 -0.28
N GLY A 33 -11.77 21.24 -0.92
CA GLY A 33 -12.46 22.05 -1.92
C GLY A 33 -11.74 22.09 -3.27
N LYS A 34 -12.45 22.51 -4.32
CA LYS A 34 -11.94 22.47 -5.71
C LYS A 34 -10.64 23.25 -5.92
N LYS A 35 -10.47 24.37 -5.20
CA LYS A 35 -9.31 25.27 -5.36
C LYS A 35 -8.00 24.63 -4.90
N ASP A 36 -8.02 23.97 -3.74
CA ASP A 36 -6.80 23.44 -3.12
C ASP A 36 -6.63 21.93 -3.36
N CYS A 37 -7.66 21.24 -3.88
CA CYS A 37 -7.63 19.79 -4.11
C CYS A 37 -6.42 19.33 -4.93
N LYS A 38 -6.13 20.00 -6.06
CA LYS A 38 -5.02 19.62 -6.96
C LYS A 38 -3.69 19.62 -6.21
N ILE A 39 -3.38 20.74 -5.56
CA ILE A 39 -2.13 20.94 -4.83
C ILE A 39 -2.01 19.92 -3.70
N VAL A 40 -3.06 19.76 -2.87
CA VAL A 40 -3.03 18.82 -1.74
C VAL A 40 -2.90 17.37 -2.21
N TYR A 41 -3.57 17.00 -3.30
CA TYR A 41 -3.48 15.65 -3.86
C TYR A 41 -2.09 15.36 -4.44
N GLU A 42 -1.50 16.30 -5.17
CA GLU A 42 -0.14 16.19 -5.69
C GLU A 42 0.89 16.01 -4.57
N GLU A 43 0.76 16.76 -3.46
CA GLU A 43 1.60 16.60 -2.27
C GLU A 43 1.45 15.20 -1.63
N PHE A 44 0.25 14.63 -1.62
CA PHE A 44 0.05 13.24 -1.19
C PHE A 44 0.75 12.25 -2.12
N LEU A 45 0.67 12.43 -3.44
CA LEU A 45 1.35 11.56 -4.40
C LEU A 45 2.88 11.62 -4.25
N ASP A 46 3.42 12.81 -3.99
CA ASP A 46 4.84 13.01 -3.68
C ASP A 46 5.25 12.29 -2.39
N CYS A 47 4.41 12.33 -1.36
CA CYS A 47 4.62 11.56 -0.14
C CYS A 47 4.57 10.05 -0.41
N PHE A 48 3.58 9.58 -1.15
CA PHE A 48 3.38 8.15 -1.45
C PHE A 48 4.55 7.54 -2.20
N LYS A 49 5.09 8.22 -3.22
CA LYS A 49 6.23 7.70 -3.99
C LYS A 49 7.55 7.73 -3.21
N ALA A 50 7.63 8.49 -2.12
CA ALA A 50 8.79 8.50 -1.22
C ALA A 50 8.79 7.35 -0.20
N LEU A 51 7.63 6.75 0.10
CA LEU A 51 7.47 5.69 1.10
C LEU A 51 8.40 4.48 0.81
N PRO A 52 9.12 3.96 1.82
CA PRO A 52 9.89 2.72 1.70
C PRO A 52 9.01 1.53 1.29
N LEU A 53 9.58 0.56 0.57
CA LEU A 53 8.83 -0.60 0.08
C LEU A 53 8.81 -1.78 1.06
N ALA A 54 9.84 -1.89 1.90
CA ALA A 54 10.00 -2.97 2.85
C ALA A 54 10.85 -2.54 4.05
N SER A 55 10.83 -3.33 5.11
CA SER A 55 11.72 -3.15 6.27
C SER A 55 12.31 -4.49 6.73
N ILE A 56 13.46 -4.41 7.38
CA ILE A 56 14.09 -5.52 8.10
C ILE A 56 14.14 -5.15 9.58
N ILE A 57 13.37 -5.83 10.41
CA ILE A 57 13.30 -5.59 11.85
C ILE A 57 14.22 -6.57 12.56
N ALA A 58 15.10 -6.04 13.42
CA ALA A 58 16.04 -6.80 14.24
C ALA A 58 16.84 -7.86 13.45
N SER A 59 17.18 -7.55 12.19
CA SER A 59 17.89 -8.46 11.27
C SER A 59 17.24 -9.84 11.08
N SER A 60 15.94 -9.98 11.41
CA SER A 60 15.28 -11.29 11.50
C SER A 60 13.90 -11.31 10.84
N VAL A 61 13.23 -10.17 10.73
CA VAL A 61 11.85 -10.09 10.23
C VAL A 61 11.80 -9.18 9.01
N TYR A 62 11.37 -9.71 7.87
CA TYR A 62 11.06 -8.93 6.67
C TYR A 62 9.60 -8.53 6.67
N THR A 63 9.34 -7.23 6.50
CA THR A 63 7.98 -6.71 6.37
C THR A 63 7.80 -6.01 5.04
N THR A 64 6.69 -6.27 4.37
CA THR A 64 6.31 -5.63 3.10
C THR A 64 4.80 -5.53 2.98
N HIS A 65 4.28 -4.82 1.98
CA HIS A 65 2.86 -4.80 1.71
C HIS A 65 2.39 -6.07 0.99
N GLY A 66 2.90 -6.33 -0.21
CA GLY A 66 2.54 -7.48 -1.04
C GLY A 66 3.35 -8.71 -0.66
N GLY A 67 4.60 -8.83 -1.11
CA GLY A 67 5.36 -10.04 -0.85
C GLY A 67 6.74 -10.16 -1.48
N LEU A 68 7.04 -11.39 -1.92
CA LEU A 68 8.27 -11.72 -2.63
C LEU A 68 8.26 -11.13 -4.04
N PHE A 69 9.43 -11.05 -4.64
CA PHE A 69 9.64 -10.38 -5.91
C PHE A 69 10.66 -11.10 -6.79
N ARG A 70 10.50 -10.96 -8.10
CA ARG A 70 11.44 -11.54 -9.07
C ARG A 70 12.66 -10.64 -9.26
N SER A 71 13.79 -11.24 -9.60
CA SER A 71 15.02 -10.52 -9.98
C SER A 71 14.77 -9.67 -11.23
N ALA A 72 15.45 -8.53 -11.32
CA ALA A 72 15.36 -7.61 -12.46
C ALA A 72 15.68 -8.33 -13.79
N CYS A 73 16.61 -9.28 -13.78
CA CYS A 73 16.99 -10.09 -14.94
C CYS A 73 15.83 -10.95 -15.47
N SER A 74 14.86 -11.30 -14.63
CA SER A 74 13.70 -12.13 -15.02
C SER A 74 12.74 -11.40 -15.96
N PHE A 75 12.77 -10.06 -15.99
CA PHE A 75 11.93 -9.24 -16.86
C PHE A 75 12.56 -8.97 -18.23
N ASN A 76 13.88 -9.12 -18.35
CA ASN A 76 14.65 -8.79 -19.56
C ASN A 76 14.81 -9.96 -20.54
N ALA A 77 14.28 -11.14 -20.21
CA ALA A 77 14.26 -12.29 -21.12
C ALA A 77 13.26 -12.04 -22.27
N GLN A 78 13.64 -11.22 -23.25
CA GLN A 78 12.92 -11.10 -24.50
C GLN A 78 12.91 -12.47 -25.20
N PRO A 79 11.76 -12.97 -25.68
CA PRO A 79 11.75 -14.19 -26.47
C PRO A 79 12.55 -13.95 -27.75
N SER A 80 13.57 -14.78 -27.97
CA SER A 80 14.25 -14.85 -29.26
C SER A 80 13.21 -15.05 -30.36
N LYS A 81 13.23 -14.16 -31.35
CA LYS A 81 12.31 -14.17 -32.50
C LYS A 81 12.22 -15.60 -33.06
N GLY A 82 11.05 -16.22 -32.95
CA GLY A 82 10.75 -17.51 -33.60
C GLY A 82 10.38 -18.69 -32.70
N VAL A 83 10.39 -18.55 -31.37
CA VAL A 83 9.95 -19.65 -30.49
C VAL A 83 8.43 -19.57 -30.29
N LYS A 84 7.69 -20.58 -30.79
CA LYS A 84 6.26 -20.77 -30.52
C LYS A 84 6.02 -20.68 -29.01
N LYS A 85 5.09 -19.82 -28.56
CA LYS A 85 4.63 -19.70 -27.16
C LYS A 85 4.28 -21.08 -26.58
N ARG A 86 5.25 -21.80 -26.02
CA ARG A 86 4.96 -22.92 -25.13
C ARG A 86 4.54 -22.27 -23.82
N LYS A 87 3.28 -22.51 -23.42
CA LYS A 87 2.77 -22.27 -22.07
C LYS A 87 3.75 -22.93 -21.07
N LEU A 88 4.72 -22.18 -20.58
CA LEU A 88 5.52 -22.59 -19.44
C LEU A 88 5.29 -21.54 -18.37
N ASN A 89 4.15 -21.64 -17.70
CA ASN A 89 3.68 -20.73 -16.64
C ASN A 89 4.46 -20.93 -15.32
N THR A 90 5.69 -21.43 -15.39
CA THR A 90 6.53 -21.77 -14.24
C THR A 90 7.89 -21.14 -14.48
N LEU A 91 8.18 -20.05 -13.76
CA LEU A 91 9.51 -19.46 -13.75
C LEU A 91 10.45 -20.39 -12.96
N PRO A 92 11.69 -20.61 -13.42
CA PRO A 92 12.62 -21.48 -12.72
C PRO A 92 12.91 -20.98 -11.30
N LEU A 93 13.16 -21.93 -10.39
CA LEU A 93 13.71 -21.68 -9.05
C LEU A 93 15.09 -21.02 -9.23
N GLY A 94 15.25 -19.77 -8.76
CA GLY A 94 16.34 -18.87 -9.13
C GLY A 94 15.89 -17.54 -9.75
N SER A 95 14.58 -17.33 -9.85
CA SER A 95 13.96 -16.09 -10.33
C SER A 95 13.70 -15.04 -9.24
N LEU A 96 13.95 -15.33 -7.95
CA LEU A 96 13.73 -14.34 -6.88
C LEU A 96 14.80 -13.24 -6.92
N GLY A 97 14.38 -12.02 -6.63
CA GLY A 97 15.29 -10.89 -6.46
C GLY A 97 15.95 -10.91 -5.08
N THR A 98 17.13 -10.31 -5.02
CA THR A 98 17.88 -10.09 -3.79
C THR A 98 17.38 -8.84 -3.06
N LEU A 99 17.61 -8.77 -1.74
CA LEU A 99 17.37 -7.53 -0.98
C LEU A 99 18.20 -6.36 -1.54
N GLU A 100 19.38 -6.61 -2.12
CA GLU A 100 20.17 -5.57 -2.78
C GLU A 100 19.45 -4.99 -4.00
N GLU A 101 18.91 -5.83 -4.88
CA GLU A 101 18.11 -5.37 -6.02
C GLU A 101 16.90 -4.54 -5.57
N LEU A 102 16.22 -4.96 -4.49
CA LEU A 102 15.13 -4.18 -3.91
C LEU A 102 15.59 -2.80 -3.41
N ALA A 103 16.80 -2.70 -2.87
CA ALA A 103 17.35 -1.42 -2.36
C ALA A 103 17.56 -0.39 -3.48
N PHE A 104 17.85 -0.87 -4.70
CA PHE A 104 18.17 -0.04 -5.86
C PHE A 104 16.98 0.21 -6.80
N VAL A 105 15.81 -0.35 -6.52
CA VAL A 105 14.63 -0.11 -7.35
C VAL A 105 14.23 1.36 -7.34
N ASN A 106 13.91 1.92 -8.51
CA ASN A 106 13.35 3.26 -8.58
C ASN A 106 11.91 3.24 -8.05
N ARG A 107 11.74 3.63 -6.79
CA ARG A 107 10.42 3.69 -6.14
C ARG A 107 9.69 5.03 -6.32
N PHE A 108 10.35 6.07 -6.82
CA PHE A 108 9.82 7.44 -6.94
C PHE A 108 8.90 7.62 -8.15
N LEU A 109 8.06 6.61 -8.40
CA LEU A 109 7.07 6.61 -9.48
C LEU A 109 5.68 6.80 -8.87
N GLU A 110 4.91 7.73 -9.43
CA GLU A 110 3.51 7.95 -9.06
C GLU A 110 2.65 6.73 -9.41
N ASN A 111 2.82 6.22 -10.63
CA ASN A 111 2.20 5.00 -11.11
C ASN A 111 3.15 3.81 -10.99
N VAL A 112 2.62 2.71 -10.48
CA VAL A 112 3.34 1.45 -10.37
C VAL A 112 3.35 0.80 -11.75
N PRO A 113 4.52 0.40 -12.30
CA PRO A 113 4.59 -0.29 -13.58
C PRO A 113 3.77 -1.59 -13.59
N GLU A 114 3.43 -2.08 -14.79
CA GLU A 114 2.72 -3.36 -14.95
C GLU A 114 3.56 -4.57 -14.50
N TYR A 115 4.89 -4.48 -14.65
CA TYR A 115 5.84 -5.52 -14.27
C TYR A 115 7.10 -4.90 -13.64
N GLY A 116 7.76 -5.67 -12.78
CA GLY A 116 9.03 -5.30 -12.17
C GLY A 116 9.06 -5.62 -10.67
N ILE A 117 10.20 -5.36 -10.04
CA ILE A 117 10.37 -5.53 -8.59
C ILE A 117 9.36 -4.67 -7.82
N LEU A 118 9.16 -3.41 -8.24
CA LEU A 118 8.21 -2.51 -7.57
C LEU A 118 6.79 -3.09 -7.58
N THR A 119 6.36 -3.62 -8.72
CA THR A 119 5.05 -4.27 -8.87
C THR A 119 4.97 -5.51 -7.99
N ASP A 120 5.95 -6.40 -8.08
CA ASP A 120 5.92 -7.67 -7.34
C ASP A 120 5.88 -7.44 -5.82
N VAL A 121 6.67 -6.50 -5.30
CA VAL A 121 6.71 -6.21 -3.84
C VAL A 121 5.36 -5.68 -3.34
N LEU A 122 4.62 -4.93 -4.15
CA LEU A 122 3.34 -4.34 -3.77
C LEU A 122 2.13 -5.27 -4.01
N TRP A 123 2.23 -6.23 -4.94
CA TRP A 123 1.06 -6.96 -5.46
C TRP A 123 1.11 -8.49 -5.32
N SER A 124 2.25 -9.07 -4.97
CA SER A 124 2.37 -10.53 -4.96
C SER A 124 1.59 -11.17 -3.81
N ASN A 125 1.16 -12.42 -4.00
CA ASN A 125 0.38 -13.19 -3.01
C ASN A 125 0.95 -14.61 -2.74
N PRO A 126 0.95 -15.08 -1.48
CA PRO A 126 1.34 -16.44 -1.14
C PRO A 126 0.27 -17.46 -1.55
N THR A 127 0.69 -18.69 -1.87
CA THR A 127 -0.20 -19.81 -2.17
C THR A 127 0.28 -21.08 -1.48
N SER A 128 -0.64 -22.01 -1.19
CA SER A 128 -0.31 -23.30 -0.60
C SER A 128 0.45 -24.26 -1.53
N VAL A 129 0.61 -23.91 -2.82
CA VAL A 129 1.23 -24.79 -3.81
C VAL A 129 2.68 -24.40 -4.04
N SER A 130 3.61 -25.35 -3.87
CA SER A 130 5.05 -25.18 -4.09
C SER A 130 5.38 -24.91 -5.56
N ARG A 131 5.23 -23.65 -5.97
CA ARG A 131 5.56 -23.12 -7.29
C ARG A 131 5.56 -21.60 -7.24
N ILE A 132 6.15 -20.99 -8.26
CA ILE A 132 5.93 -19.58 -8.59
C ILE A 132 5.10 -19.49 -9.88
N LYS A 133 4.16 -18.55 -9.94
CA LYS A 133 3.34 -18.28 -11.11
C LYS A 133 3.14 -16.77 -11.24
N GLU A 134 3.25 -16.24 -12.45
CA GLU A 134 2.88 -14.85 -12.69
C GLU A 134 1.38 -14.63 -12.48
N ASN A 135 1.04 -13.47 -11.94
CA ASN A 135 -0.34 -13.01 -11.94
C ASN A 135 -0.64 -12.40 -13.33
N THR A 136 -1.54 -13.06 -14.07
CA THR A 136 -1.90 -12.67 -15.45
C THR A 136 -3.28 -12.02 -15.54
N ASP A 137 -3.87 -11.66 -14.40
CA ASP A 137 -5.26 -11.22 -14.33
C ASP A 137 -5.46 -9.76 -14.81
N GLY A 138 -4.41 -9.14 -15.35
CA GLY A 138 -4.43 -7.88 -16.12
C GLY A 138 -4.72 -6.61 -15.30
N VAL A 139 -5.43 -6.72 -14.18
CA VAL A 139 -5.77 -5.62 -13.27
C VAL A 139 -4.77 -5.48 -12.12
N CYS A 140 -4.19 -6.61 -11.70
CA CYS A 140 -3.21 -6.69 -10.62
C CYS A 140 -1.95 -7.38 -11.14
N GLY A 141 -0.79 -6.77 -10.93
CA GLY A 141 0.49 -7.37 -11.29
C GLY A 141 0.98 -8.39 -10.25
N GLY A 142 2.28 -8.65 -10.25
CA GLY A 142 2.94 -9.49 -9.24
C GLY A 142 2.99 -10.98 -9.56
N ILE A 143 3.30 -11.75 -8.52
CA ILE A 143 3.42 -13.22 -8.59
C ILE A 143 2.60 -13.90 -7.49
N PHE A 144 2.23 -15.13 -7.76
CA PHE A 144 1.84 -16.11 -6.77
C PHE A 144 3.07 -16.96 -6.41
N TRP A 145 3.38 -17.12 -5.12
CA TRP A 145 4.54 -17.92 -4.68
C TRP A 145 4.18 -18.96 -3.62
N GLY A 146 4.85 -20.10 -3.67
CA GLY A 146 4.68 -21.22 -2.75
C GLY A 146 5.60 -21.20 -1.52
N PRO A 147 5.45 -22.19 -0.62
CA PRO A 147 6.28 -22.32 0.57
C PRO A 147 7.76 -22.58 0.25
N ASP A 148 8.08 -23.23 -0.88
CA ASP A 148 9.43 -23.45 -1.39
C ASP A 148 10.21 -22.15 -1.67
N TYR A 149 9.53 -21.14 -2.22
CA TYR A 149 10.11 -19.81 -2.45
C TYR A 149 10.24 -19.03 -1.15
N THR A 150 9.32 -19.23 -0.19
CA THR A 150 9.43 -18.65 1.15
C THR A 150 10.62 -19.20 1.91
N GLU A 151 10.80 -20.52 1.90
CA GLU A 151 11.95 -21.20 2.48
C GLU A 151 13.27 -20.68 1.90
N THR A 152 13.34 -20.60 0.56
CA THR A 152 14.54 -20.12 -0.15
C THR A 152 14.87 -18.69 0.25
N PHE A 153 13.89 -17.77 0.20
CA PHE A 153 14.10 -16.37 0.56
C PHE A 153 14.55 -16.20 2.01
N LEU A 154 13.89 -16.87 2.96
CA LEU A 154 14.25 -16.80 4.39
C LEU A 154 15.65 -17.35 4.64
N ARG A 155 15.99 -18.50 4.04
CA ARG A 155 17.30 -19.14 4.19
C ARG A 155 18.43 -18.26 3.66
N GLU A 156 18.30 -17.77 2.43
CA GLU A 156 19.34 -17.00 1.73
C GLU A 156 19.60 -15.63 2.37
N ASN A 157 18.57 -15.02 2.96
CA ASN A 157 18.69 -13.73 3.63
C ASN A 157 18.88 -13.86 5.15
N HIS A 158 19.03 -15.08 5.68
CA HIS A 158 19.16 -15.36 7.11
C HIS A 158 18.02 -14.80 7.99
N LEU A 159 16.81 -14.75 7.43
CA LEU A 159 15.61 -14.26 8.10
C LEU A 159 14.80 -15.41 8.70
N LYS A 160 13.91 -15.09 9.64
CA LYS A 160 13.05 -16.06 10.33
C LYS A 160 11.56 -15.82 10.13
N LEU A 161 11.18 -14.63 9.67
CA LEU A 161 9.79 -14.24 9.58
C LEU A 161 9.55 -13.29 8.42
N ILE A 162 8.48 -13.54 7.67
CA ILE A 162 7.87 -12.59 6.75
C ILE A 162 6.52 -12.18 7.32
N ILE A 163 6.29 -10.87 7.45
CA ILE A 163 4.96 -10.30 7.71
C ILE A 163 4.57 -9.43 6.54
N ARG A 164 3.47 -9.76 5.89
CA ARG A 164 2.92 -9.00 4.76
C ARG A 164 1.45 -8.62 4.98
N SER A 165 0.92 -7.75 4.13
CA SER A 165 -0.42 -7.16 4.30
C SER A 165 -1.38 -7.49 3.16
N HIS A 166 -1.72 -6.58 2.24
CA HIS A 166 -2.41 -6.77 0.94
C HIS A 166 -3.76 -7.54 0.83
N GLU A 167 -3.92 -8.77 1.35
CA GLU A 167 -5.15 -9.58 1.22
C GLU A 167 -6.05 -9.46 2.46
N GLY A 168 -7.29 -9.02 2.24
CA GLY A 168 -8.35 -8.99 3.24
C GLY A 168 -9.33 -10.17 3.12
N PRO A 169 -10.45 -10.13 3.86
CA PRO A 169 -11.52 -11.14 3.76
C PRO A 169 -12.12 -11.27 2.35
N ASP A 170 -12.13 -10.19 1.59
CA ASP A 170 -12.60 -10.14 0.20
C ASP A 170 -11.72 -10.98 -0.73
N ALA A 171 -10.41 -10.84 -0.64
CA ALA A 171 -9.46 -11.58 -1.47
C ALA A 171 -9.39 -13.08 -1.11
N ARG A 172 -9.86 -13.46 0.09
CA ARG A 172 -9.77 -14.83 0.60
C ARG A 172 -11.13 -15.46 0.96
N ALA A 173 -12.22 -14.92 0.41
CA ALA A 173 -13.57 -15.42 0.69
C ALA A 173 -13.75 -16.91 0.33
N ASP A 174 -13.09 -17.38 -0.73
CA ASP A 174 -13.17 -18.77 -1.21
C ASP A 174 -12.06 -19.69 -0.67
N GLN A 175 -11.21 -19.20 0.23
CA GLN A 175 -10.15 -20.01 0.84
C GLN A 175 -10.69 -20.83 2.01
N ASP A 176 -10.01 -21.94 2.34
CA ASP A 176 -10.38 -22.75 3.49
C ASP A 176 -10.31 -21.97 4.83
N ASP A 177 -10.90 -22.55 5.87
CA ASP A 177 -10.95 -21.96 7.21
C ASP A 177 -9.56 -21.62 7.79
N SER A 178 -8.49 -22.25 7.29
CA SER A 178 -7.12 -22.03 7.79
C SER A 178 -6.45 -20.79 7.22
N ARG A 179 -6.91 -20.29 6.06
CA ARG A 179 -6.33 -19.12 5.37
C ARG A 179 -7.26 -17.92 5.25
N ASN A 180 -8.48 -18.01 5.79
CA ASN A 180 -9.38 -16.87 5.87
C ASN A 180 -8.79 -15.70 6.70
N MET A 181 -9.33 -14.51 6.50
CA MET A 181 -8.87 -13.28 7.16
C MET A 181 -9.85 -12.76 8.22
N LEU A 182 -10.75 -13.61 8.72
CA LEU A 182 -11.79 -13.20 9.68
C LEU A 182 -11.22 -12.76 11.03
N ASN A 183 -10.06 -13.31 11.44
CA ASN A 183 -9.36 -12.92 12.67
C ASN A 183 -8.31 -11.80 12.45
N GLY A 184 -8.24 -11.24 11.25
CA GLY A 184 -7.29 -10.17 10.90
C GLY A 184 -5.86 -10.65 10.65
N TYR A 185 -5.59 -11.96 10.67
CA TYR A 185 -4.30 -12.51 10.25
C TYR A 185 -4.43 -13.97 9.82
N SER A 186 -3.47 -14.45 9.04
CA SER A 186 -3.34 -15.85 8.64
C SER A 186 -1.87 -16.28 8.61
N LYS A 187 -1.59 -17.54 8.97
CA LYS A 187 -0.27 -18.16 8.77
C LYS A 187 -0.28 -18.88 7.43
N ASP A 188 0.35 -18.29 6.44
CA ASP A 188 0.36 -18.85 5.08
C ASP A 188 1.37 -19.97 4.92
N HIS A 189 2.60 -19.79 5.41
CA HIS A 189 3.67 -20.78 5.29
C HIS A 189 4.37 -21.01 6.63
N ASP A 190 4.68 -22.28 6.91
CA ASP A 190 5.51 -22.74 8.03
C ASP A 190 6.60 -23.63 7.44
N VAL A 191 7.81 -23.10 7.33
CA VAL A 191 8.93 -23.72 6.64
C VAL A 191 10.12 -23.88 7.58
N VAL A 192 11.14 -24.61 7.16
CA VAL A 192 12.30 -24.94 8.03
C VAL A 192 13.00 -23.67 8.51
N SER A 193 13.18 -22.70 7.62
CA SER A 193 13.89 -21.46 7.91
C SER A 193 13.05 -20.44 8.70
N GLY A 194 11.72 -20.58 8.72
CA GLY A 194 10.86 -19.61 9.40
C GLY A 194 9.39 -19.66 8.99
N LYS A 195 8.68 -18.54 9.16
CA LYS A 195 7.23 -18.45 8.91
C LYS A 195 6.85 -17.27 8.02
N LEU A 196 5.70 -17.36 7.38
CA LEU A 196 5.05 -16.26 6.66
C LEU A 196 3.65 -16.02 7.20
N PHE A 197 3.37 -14.77 7.57
CA PHE A 197 2.05 -14.34 7.99
C PHE A 197 1.52 -13.21 7.11
N THR A 198 0.23 -13.29 6.82
CA THR A 198 -0.56 -12.17 6.29
C THR A 198 -1.29 -11.50 7.44
N LEU A 199 -1.20 -10.17 7.52
CA LEU A 199 -1.80 -9.34 8.56
C LEU A 199 -2.79 -8.35 7.92
N PHE A 200 -3.93 -8.15 8.56
CA PHE A 200 -4.97 -7.24 8.12
C PHE A 200 -5.57 -6.47 9.30
N SER A 201 -5.29 -5.18 9.40
CA SER A 201 -5.69 -4.35 10.55
C SER A 201 -7.00 -3.58 10.36
N THR A 202 -7.78 -3.88 9.32
CA THR A 202 -9.06 -3.20 9.08
C THR A 202 -10.23 -4.06 9.55
N PRO A 203 -10.78 -3.84 10.77
CA PRO A 203 -11.97 -4.55 11.23
C PRO A 203 -13.22 -4.09 10.49
N SER A 204 -14.22 -4.98 10.43
CA SER A 204 -15.51 -4.76 9.78
C SER A 204 -15.33 -4.21 8.37
N TYR A 205 -14.55 -4.94 7.58
CA TYR A 205 -14.05 -4.47 6.30
C TYR A 205 -15.22 -4.11 5.36
N PRO A 206 -15.29 -2.86 4.85
CA PRO A 206 -16.49 -2.37 4.17
C PRO A 206 -16.45 -2.49 2.64
N GLN A 207 -15.31 -2.88 2.05
CA GLN A 207 -15.15 -2.86 0.60
C GLN A 207 -15.81 -4.07 -0.05
N PHE A 208 -16.63 -3.83 -1.07
CA PHE A 208 -17.35 -4.81 -1.90
C PHE A 208 -18.42 -5.67 -1.19
N ALA A 209 -18.27 -5.93 0.10
CA ALA A 209 -19.28 -6.52 0.97
C ALA A 209 -19.03 -6.10 2.43
N ARG A 210 -20.02 -6.30 3.31
CA ARG A 210 -19.81 -6.17 4.75
C ARG A 210 -19.23 -7.48 5.29
N TYR A 211 -17.96 -7.47 5.64
CA TYR A 211 -17.32 -8.59 6.34
C TYR A 211 -17.34 -8.34 7.84
N ASP A 212 -17.77 -9.32 8.64
CA ASP A 212 -17.66 -9.27 10.10
C ASP A 212 -16.30 -9.80 10.57
N ASN A 213 -15.22 -9.25 9.99
CA ASN A 213 -13.88 -9.60 10.40
C ASN A 213 -13.40 -8.71 11.55
N VAL A 214 -12.57 -9.29 12.40
CA VAL A 214 -11.73 -8.56 13.34
C VAL A 214 -10.47 -8.11 12.58
N GLY A 215 -9.95 -6.93 12.89
CA GLY A 215 -8.63 -6.52 12.43
C GLY A 215 -7.57 -7.06 13.39
N ALA A 216 -6.30 -7.12 13.00
CA ALA A 216 -5.23 -7.46 13.93
C ALA A 216 -4.00 -6.60 13.73
N TYR A 217 -3.17 -6.52 14.77
CA TYR A 217 -1.80 -6.02 14.70
C TYR A 217 -0.86 -7.02 15.39
N ALA A 218 0.39 -7.07 14.95
CA ALA A 218 1.41 -7.94 15.51
C ALA A 218 2.32 -7.17 16.46
N VAL A 219 2.59 -7.74 17.64
CA VAL A 219 3.61 -7.24 18.57
C VAL A 219 4.81 -8.18 18.52
N LEU A 220 5.94 -7.67 18.04
CA LEU A 220 7.22 -8.36 18.00
C LEU A 220 8.00 -8.02 19.25
N LYS A 221 8.38 -9.04 20.02
CA LYS A 221 9.07 -8.85 21.30
C LYS A 221 10.52 -9.32 21.22
N PRO A 222 11.43 -8.64 21.92
CA PRO A 222 12.77 -9.14 22.14
C PRO A 222 12.76 -10.43 22.98
N PRO A 223 13.84 -11.23 22.93
CA PRO A 223 15.05 -11.00 22.13
C PRO A 223 14.96 -11.53 20.69
N LYS A 224 13.93 -12.31 20.35
CA LYS A 224 13.90 -13.07 19.07
C LYS A 224 13.13 -12.39 17.94
N PHE A 225 12.07 -11.61 18.24
CA PHE A 225 11.21 -10.93 17.27
C PHE A 225 10.50 -11.81 16.20
N ASP A 226 10.85 -13.09 16.07
CA ASP A 226 10.36 -14.06 15.08
C ASP A 226 9.04 -14.76 15.46
N SER A 227 8.52 -14.46 16.64
CA SER A 227 7.33 -15.07 17.23
C SER A 227 6.28 -13.99 17.51
N PRO A 228 5.54 -13.53 16.48
CA PRO A 228 4.62 -12.41 16.60
C PRO A 228 3.44 -12.75 17.53
N LEU A 229 3.13 -11.82 18.44
CA LEU A 229 1.88 -11.86 19.19
C LEU A 229 0.83 -11.05 18.43
N PHE A 230 -0.12 -11.74 17.78
CA PHE A 230 -1.25 -11.08 17.13
C PHE A 230 -2.31 -10.69 18.16
N LEU A 231 -2.69 -9.42 18.14
CA LEU A 231 -3.71 -8.86 19.01
C LEU A 231 -4.88 -8.33 18.18
N PRO A 232 -6.12 -8.58 18.61
CA PRO A 232 -7.30 -8.15 17.86
C PRO A 232 -7.50 -6.64 17.98
N LEU A 233 -7.98 -6.05 16.90
CA LEU A 233 -8.45 -4.69 16.77
C LEU A 233 -9.94 -4.74 16.41
N LYS A 234 -10.80 -4.21 17.27
CA LYS A 234 -12.24 -4.16 17.03
C LYS A 234 -12.63 -2.87 16.33
N ALA A 235 -13.67 -2.94 15.49
CA ALA A 235 -14.23 -1.75 14.88
C ALA A 235 -14.74 -0.78 15.96
N SER A 236 -14.45 0.49 15.76
CA SER A 236 -15.03 1.59 16.54
C SER A 236 -16.20 2.18 15.76
N LYS A 237 -17.12 2.86 16.44
CA LYS A 237 -18.19 3.62 15.77
C LYS A 237 -17.57 4.67 14.85
N ARG A 238 -18.08 4.76 13.62
CA ARG A 238 -17.67 5.75 12.60
C ARG A 238 -18.92 6.49 12.12
N PRO A 239 -18.79 7.75 11.66
CA PRO A 239 -19.88 8.42 10.97
C PRO A 239 -20.37 7.58 9.78
N GLU A 240 -21.67 7.58 9.53
CA GLU A 240 -22.22 6.95 8.34
C GLU A 240 -21.90 7.84 7.14
N VAL A 241 -21.13 7.31 6.20
CA VAL A 241 -20.73 7.97 4.97
C VAL A 241 -20.89 6.96 3.83
N SER A 242 -21.51 7.38 2.73
CA SER A 242 -21.56 6.57 1.52
C SER A 242 -20.15 6.38 0.97
N PRO A 243 -19.78 5.17 0.51
CA PRO A 243 -18.50 4.98 -0.16
C PRO A 243 -18.41 5.89 -1.39
N TYR A 244 -17.21 6.34 -1.70
CA TYR A 244 -16.92 7.04 -2.95
C TYR A 244 -16.98 6.00 -4.09
N ASP A 245 -18.18 5.71 -4.60
CA ASP A 245 -18.37 4.86 -5.76
C ASP A 245 -17.90 5.62 -7.01
N GLY A 246 -16.79 5.16 -7.59
CA GLY A 246 -16.02 5.91 -8.57
C GLY A 246 -16.73 6.03 -9.92
N PHE A 247 -17.02 7.27 -10.34
CA PHE A 247 -17.07 7.77 -11.73
C PHE A 247 -17.08 9.31 -11.81
N LEU A 248 -17.32 10.03 -10.70
CA LEU A 248 -17.57 11.48 -10.73
C LEU A 248 -16.35 12.39 -10.99
N TYR A 249 -15.12 11.86 -10.93
CA TYR A 249 -13.90 12.67 -10.96
C TYR A 249 -12.88 12.27 -12.01
N ASN A 250 -13.25 11.39 -12.95
CA ASN A 250 -12.34 10.94 -14.01
C ASN A 250 -11.96 12.07 -14.98
N ASP A 251 -12.78 13.13 -15.10
CA ASP A 251 -12.63 14.20 -16.08
C ASP A 251 -12.65 15.62 -15.46
N MET A 252 -12.17 15.80 -14.22
CA MET A 252 -11.78 17.18 -13.87
C MET A 252 -10.49 17.48 -14.64
N ASP A 253 -10.65 18.09 -15.81
CA ASP A 253 -9.62 18.84 -16.51
C ASP A 253 -9.09 19.91 -15.55
N LEU A 254 -8.12 19.52 -14.72
CA LEU A 254 -7.43 20.39 -13.78
C LEU A 254 -6.51 21.40 -14.48
N ASP A 255 -6.62 21.52 -15.81
CA ASP A 255 -5.76 22.33 -16.68
C ASP A 255 -6.49 23.50 -17.37
N GLU A 256 -7.77 23.76 -17.12
CA GLU A 256 -8.38 25.02 -17.59
C GLU A 256 -8.03 26.20 -16.69
N GLY A 257 -6.84 26.73 -16.92
CA GLY A 257 -6.49 28.10 -16.62
C GLY A 257 -6.05 28.79 -17.90
N GLU A 258 -6.97 29.36 -18.67
CA GLU A 258 -6.68 30.53 -19.51
C GLU A 258 -7.94 31.34 -19.83
N ASP A 259 -7.79 32.65 -19.64
CA ASP A 259 -8.72 33.75 -19.86
C ASP A 259 -9.16 33.83 -21.34
N SER A 260 -10.47 33.82 -21.63
CA SER A 260 -10.99 34.50 -22.82
C SER A 260 -12.47 34.86 -22.72
N THR A 261 -12.74 36.05 -23.20
CA THR A 261 -13.96 36.85 -23.20
C THR A 261 -15.06 36.34 -24.13
N SER A 262 -16.31 36.41 -23.65
CA SER A 262 -17.59 36.64 -24.38
C SER A 262 -17.78 36.09 -25.80
N VAL A 263 -18.84 35.30 -26.02
CA VAL A 263 -19.90 35.53 -27.04
C VAL A 263 -21.13 34.66 -26.66
N ASP A 264 -22.31 35.29 -26.66
CA ASP A 264 -23.64 34.66 -26.56
C ASP A 264 -23.97 33.75 -27.75
N SER A 265 -24.64 32.63 -27.50
CA SER A 265 -25.78 32.21 -28.32
C SER A 265 -26.58 31.14 -27.60
N ASP A 266 -27.85 31.46 -27.39
CA ASP A 266 -28.94 30.59 -26.99
C ASP A 266 -29.00 29.31 -27.85
N GLU A 267 -29.26 28.16 -27.22
CA GLU A 267 -30.33 27.25 -27.66
C GLU A 267 -30.63 26.19 -26.60
N ASP A 268 -31.92 26.10 -26.28
CA ASP A 268 -32.55 25.23 -25.30
C ASP A 268 -32.31 23.74 -25.56
N HIS A 269 -31.98 22.99 -24.49
CA HIS A 269 -32.57 21.66 -24.30
C HIS A 269 -32.75 21.38 -22.80
N ASP A 270 -33.95 21.71 -22.34
CA ASP A 270 -34.55 21.26 -21.08
C ASP A 270 -34.71 19.73 -21.06
N LEU A 271 -34.02 19.05 -20.15
CA LEU A 271 -34.53 17.85 -19.47
C LEU A 271 -34.11 17.87 -18.00
N ILE A 272 -35.06 18.31 -17.18
CA ILE A 272 -35.01 18.40 -15.73
C ILE A 272 -35.13 17.01 -15.10
N SER A 273 -34.23 16.73 -14.15
CA SER A 273 -34.49 15.97 -12.92
C SER A 273 -33.50 16.48 -11.86
N ARG A 274 -33.72 17.66 -11.28
CA ARG A 274 -34.31 17.84 -9.92
C ARG A 274 -33.94 16.70 -8.96
N ASP A 275 -32.82 16.89 -8.26
CA ASP A 275 -32.76 16.87 -6.79
C ASP A 275 -31.35 17.33 -6.35
N ALA A 276 -31.13 18.64 -6.48
CA ALA A 276 -30.12 19.35 -5.70
C ALA A 276 -30.83 19.97 -4.49
N ASP A 277 -30.11 20.06 -3.38
CA ASP A 277 -30.49 20.68 -2.10
C ASP A 277 -31.21 19.82 -1.05
N ILE A 278 -30.43 18.99 -0.33
CA ILE A 278 -30.66 18.77 1.10
C ILE A 278 -29.31 18.73 1.84
N TYR A 279 -28.75 19.88 2.19
CA TYR A 279 -28.04 20.05 3.47
C TYR A 279 -28.20 21.51 3.94
N PRO A 280 -28.67 21.76 5.18
CA PRO A 280 -28.96 23.10 5.66
C PRO A 280 -27.66 23.93 5.79
N ARG A 281 -27.64 25.09 5.09
CA ARG A 281 -26.62 26.15 5.17
C ARG A 281 -26.65 26.92 6.51
N THR A 282 -26.56 26.24 7.65
CA THR A 282 -26.50 26.93 8.96
C THR A 282 -25.53 26.25 9.91
N PHE A 283 -24.23 26.32 9.61
CA PHE A 283 -23.16 26.17 10.61
C PHE A 283 -21.88 26.89 10.16
N TYR A 284 -22.01 28.12 9.66
CA TYR A 284 -20.87 29.01 9.39
C TYR A 284 -21.18 30.41 9.90
N SER A 285 -21.15 30.58 11.23
CA SER A 285 -21.15 31.93 11.83
C SER A 285 -20.25 32.07 13.07
N GLU A 286 -19.39 31.10 13.40
CA GLU A 286 -18.42 31.25 14.50
C GLU A 286 -17.02 30.72 14.20
N LEU A 287 -16.46 31.07 13.03
CA LEU A 287 -15.01 31.12 12.85
C LEU A 287 -14.60 32.55 12.52
N LYS A 288 -14.67 33.40 13.54
CA LYS A 288 -14.03 34.72 13.53
C LYS A 288 -12.51 34.53 13.46
N MET A 289 -11.96 35.01 12.34
CA MET A 289 -10.63 35.62 12.19
C MET A 289 -9.52 35.14 13.14
N LEU A 290 -8.66 34.24 12.64
CA LEU A 290 -7.29 34.16 13.13
C LEU A 290 -6.38 34.99 12.23
N SER A 291 -5.80 36.03 12.84
CA SER A 291 -4.82 36.96 12.29
C SER A 291 -3.51 36.27 11.85
N PRO A 292 -2.61 36.96 11.10
CA PRO A 292 -1.41 36.39 10.46
C PRO A 292 -0.30 35.81 11.37
N VAL A 293 -0.55 35.47 12.64
CA VAL A 293 0.47 35.11 13.64
C VAL A 293 0.38 33.66 14.15
N GLN A 294 -0.40 32.77 13.50
CA GLN A 294 -0.37 31.33 13.81
C GLN A 294 -0.04 30.43 12.61
N LEU A 295 0.69 30.98 11.63
CA LEU A 295 1.49 30.25 10.65
C LEU A 295 2.75 29.64 11.30
N LYS A 296 2.55 28.72 12.24
CA LYS A 296 3.61 27.92 12.87
C LYS A 296 3.25 26.43 12.98
N ILE A 297 2.53 25.93 11.97
CA ILE A 297 2.25 24.50 11.77
C ILE A 297 2.59 24.09 10.34
N TRP A 298 3.71 24.57 9.78
CA TRP A 298 4.21 24.11 8.46
C TRP A 298 5.74 24.15 8.37
N GLU A 299 6.45 23.89 9.48
CA GLU A 299 7.89 23.57 9.47
C GLU A 299 8.16 22.06 9.65
N GLY A 300 7.14 21.21 9.42
CA GLY A 300 7.19 19.78 9.70
C GLY A 300 7.27 18.84 8.49
N VAL A 301 7.26 19.36 7.26
CA VAL A 301 7.59 18.55 6.07
C VAL A 301 9.10 18.51 5.96
N ALA A 302 9.73 17.72 6.83
CA ALA A 302 11.08 17.26 6.58
C ALA A 302 11.01 16.27 5.41
N VAL A 303 11.03 16.80 4.19
CA VAL A 303 11.59 16.10 3.04
C VAL A 303 13.01 15.73 3.48
N ALA A 304 13.21 14.48 3.89
CA ALA A 304 14.54 13.97 4.16
C ALA A 304 15.33 14.14 2.86
N ARG A 305 16.29 15.06 2.90
CA ARG A 305 17.20 15.38 1.80
C ARG A 305 17.72 14.11 1.16
N ALA A 306 17.70 14.11 -0.17
CA ALA A 306 18.36 13.15 -1.03
C ALA A 306 19.75 12.78 -0.50
N GLY A 307 19.93 11.48 -0.29
CA GLY A 307 21.18 10.84 0.11
C GLY A 307 20.94 9.35 0.15
N SER A 308 21.59 8.65 -0.78
CA SER A 308 21.58 7.21 -1.05
C SER A 308 21.24 6.26 0.11
N ARG A 309 20.46 5.21 -0.24
CA ARG A 309 20.17 3.97 0.53
C ARG A 309 19.16 4.12 1.67
N CYS A 310 18.01 3.44 1.54
CA CYS A 310 17.23 2.97 2.69
C CYS A 310 16.40 1.74 2.29
N ILE A 311 17.05 0.59 2.28
CA ILE A 311 16.61 -0.50 3.16
C ILE A 311 17.24 -0.17 4.50
N TYR A 312 16.49 -0.26 5.61
CA TYR A 312 17.13 -0.25 6.93
C TYR A 312 17.88 -1.58 7.12
N LEU A 313 18.98 -1.74 6.39
CA LEU A 313 20.08 -2.62 6.76
C LEU A 313 20.88 -1.82 7.79
N PRO A 314 21.11 -2.33 9.02
CA PRO A 314 22.02 -1.67 9.93
C PRO A 314 23.39 -1.60 9.25
N GLU A 315 23.85 -0.38 8.97
CA GLU A 315 25.20 -0.16 8.45
C GLU A 315 26.21 -0.74 9.45
N LYS A 316 27.18 -1.50 8.92
CA LYS A 316 28.31 -2.02 9.68
C LYS A 316 29.11 -0.87 10.28
N HIS A 317 29.40 -1.03 11.58
CA HIS A 317 30.44 -0.37 12.36
C HIS A 317 30.29 1.13 12.66
N GLY A 318 29.62 1.39 13.77
CA GLY A 318 29.81 2.56 14.62
C GLY A 318 28.98 2.36 15.88
N ASP A 319 29.61 2.34 17.05
CA ASP A 319 28.97 2.14 18.35
C ASP A 319 27.87 3.19 18.59
N LEU A 320 26.64 2.88 18.17
CA LEU A 320 25.43 3.50 18.66
C LEU A 320 24.92 2.62 19.80
N ALA A 321 25.00 3.17 21.01
CA ALA A 321 24.47 2.59 22.24
C ALA A 321 23.17 1.83 21.97
N THR A 322 23.14 0.55 22.32
CA THR A 322 21.98 -0.33 22.24
C THR A 322 20.74 0.39 22.80
N PRO A 323 19.82 0.89 21.95
CA PRO A 323 18.55 1.39 22.45
C PRO A 323 17.83 0.16 22.97
N GLY A 324 17.43 0.19 24.25
CA GLY A 324 16.86 -0.95 24.96
C GLY A 324 15.86 -1.71 24.09
N LEU A 325 16.00 -3.04 24.07
CA LEU A 325 15.18 -4.02 23.37
C LEU A 325 13.68 -3.69 23.54
N ALA A 326 13.13 -2.86 22.67
CA ALA A 326 11.74 -2.41 22.72
C ALA A 326 10.90 -3.32 21.83
N SER A 327 9.64 -3.49 22.20
CA SER A 327 8.70 -4.22 21.34
C SER A 327 8.37 -3.37 20.10
N VAL A 328 8.20 -4.02 18.96
CA VAL A 328 7.78 -3.37 17.70
C VAL A 328 6.34 -3.76 17.41
N VAL A 329 5.51 -2.78 17.06
CA VAL A 329 4.12 -3.00 16.64
C VAL A 329 4.06 -2.90 15.12
N VAL A 330 3.53 -3.93 14.47
CA VAL A 330 3.32 -3.99 13.02
C VAL A 330 1.81 -4.04 12.77
N GLY A 331 1.32 -3.18 11.89
CA GLY A 331 -0.06 -3.12 11.44
C GLY A 331 -0.10 -2.65 10.00
N CYS A 332 -1.23 -2.86 9.33
CA CYS A 332 -1.46 -2.34 7.99
C CYS A 332 -2.64 -1.38 7.99
N PHE A 333 -2.49 -0.24 7.34
CA PHE A 333 -3.58 0.70 7.20
C PHE A 333 -3.99 0.68 5.74
N ARG A 334 -5.24 0.30 5.47
CA ARG A 334 -5.87 0.67 4.22
C ARG A 334 -6.55 2.00 4.50
N VAL A 335 -5.95 3.06 3.99
CA VAL A 335 -6.65 4.33 3.86
C VAL A 335 -7.60 4.12 2.67
N PHE A 336 -8.83 4.63 2.77
CA PHE A 336 -9.94 4.53 1.80
C PHE A 336 -10.85 3.31 1.98
#